data_AF-P84685-F1
#
_entry.id   AF-P84685-F1
#
_cell.length_a   1.000
_cell.length_b   1.000
_cell.length_c   1.000
_cell.angle_alpha   90.00
_cell.angle_beta   90.00
_cell.angle_gamma   90.00
#
_symmetry.space_group_name_H-M   'P 1'
#
loop_
_entity.id
_entity.type
_entity.pdbx_description
1 polymer ?
#
loop_
_entity_poly.entity_id
_entity_poly.type
_entity_poly.pdbx_seq_one_letter_code
_entity_poly.pdbx_strand_id
1 'polypeptide(L)'
;MSIFPIILALLLIGLDEGEALDGYPLSKNNYCKIYCPDEKVCKWSCKHRAGATNGKGDCINKGCYCYDVAPGTEMYPGRLPCNPY
;
A
#
# COMPACT_ATOMS: atom_id res chain seq x y z
N MET A 1 -4.86 4.91 -43.98
CA MET A 1 -3.96 4.56 -42.87
C MET A 1 -4.81 4.18 -41.67
N SER A 2 -4.64 2.97 -41.14
CA SER A 2 -5.48 2.43 -40.07
C SER A 2 -5.05 2.99 -38.71
N ILE A 3 -5.96 3.67 -38.02
CA ILE A 3 -5.78 4.31 -36.71
C ILE A 3 -5.91 3.30 -35.54
N PHE A 4 -6.27 2.05 -35.87
CA PHE A 4 -6.53 0.98 -34.91
C PHE A 4 -5.37 0.64 -33.94
N PRO A 5 -4.07 0.66 -34.33
CA PRO A 5 -3.00 0.31 -33.40
C PRO A 5 -2.77 1.37 -32.31
N ILE A 6 -3.20 2.61 -32.53
CA ILE A 6 -3.00 3.72 -31.59
C ILE A 6 -3.97 3.59 -30.40
N ILE A 7 -5.20 3.14 -30.65
CA ILE A 7 -6.22 2.94 -29.61
C ILE A 7 -5.85 1.77 -28.69
N LEU A 8 -5.28 0.70 -29.26
CA LEU A 8 -4.87 -0.48 -28.48
C LEU A 8 -3.68 -0.19 -27.55
N ALA A 9 -2.74 0.67 -27.98
CA ALA A 9 -1.61 1.08 -27.14
C ALA A 9 -2.05 1.92 -25.93
N LEU A 10 -3.03 2.82 -26.10
CA LEU A 10 -3.56 3.63 -25.01
C LEU A 10 -4.31 2.80 -23.95
N LEU A 11 -5.04 1.77 -24.38
CA LEU A 11 -5.72 0.84 -23.48
C LEU A 11 -4.75 0.01 -22.62
N LEU A 12 -3.56 -0.30 -23.15
CA LEU A 12 -2.53 -1.06 -22.42
C LEU A 12 -1.75 -0.18 -21.44
N ILE A 13 -1.56 1.11 -21.75
CA ILE A 13 -0.85 2.05 -20.86
C ILE A 13 -1.73 2.45 -19.66
N GLY A 14 -3.05 2.52 -19.84
CA GLY A 14 -3.99 2.89 -18.77
C GLY A 14 -4.38 1.76 -17.82
N LEU A 15 -4.02 0.49 -18.09
CA LEU A 15 -4.43 -0.65 -17.27
C LEU A 15 -3.42 -1.02 -16.18
N ASP A 16 -2.22 -0.43 -16.19
CA ASP A 16 -1.21 -0.58 -15.14
C ASP A 16 -1.28 0.56 -14.10
N GLU A 17 -2.38 1.31 -14.06
CA GLU A 17 -2.74 2.10 -12.87
C GLU A 17 -3.21 1.12 -11.80
N GLY A 18 -2.27 0.42 -11.17
CA GLY A 18 -2.59 -0.43 -10.03
C GLY A 18 -3.35 0.43 -9.02
N GLU A 19 -4.58 0.02 -8.69
CA GLU A 19 -5.45 0.81 -7.83
C GLU A 19 -4.74 1.06 -6.50
N ALA A 20 -4.79 2.30 -6.01
CA ALA A 20 -4.30 2.59 -4.68
C ALA A 20 -5.14 1.80 -3.67
N LEU A 21 -4.47 1.03 -2.83
CA LEU A 21 -5.13 0.13 -1.89
C LEU A 21 -5.17 0.75 -0.49
N ASP A 22 -6.24 0.44 0.24
CA ASP A 22 -6.32 0.70 1.67
C ASP A 22 -6.04 -0.61 2.42
N GLY A 23 -5.23 -0.56 3.49
CA GLY A 23 -4.86 -1.79 4.18
C GLY A 23 -3.81 -1.64 5.26
N TYR A 24 -3.33 -2.78 5.75
CA TYR A 24 -2.17 -2.84 6.65
C TYR A 24 -0.93 -3.22 5.84
N PRO A 25 -0.02 -2.28 5.54
CA PRO A 25 1.19 -2.60 4.78
C PRO A 25 2.07 -3.58 5.55
N LEU A 26 2.73 -4.45 4.78
CA LEU A 26 3.67 -5.42 5.29
C LEU A 26 4.99 -4.74 5.66
N SER A 27 5.40 -4.90 6.91
CA SER A 27 6.72 -4.52 7.39
C SER A 27 7.75 -5.50 6.82
N LYS A 28 8.70 -4.97 6.04
CA LYS A 28 9.80 -5.75 5.44
C LYS A 28 10.69 -6.46 6.46
N ASN A 29 10.65 -6.05 7.73
CA ASN A 29 11.50 -6.62 8.78
C ASN A 29 10.98 -7.95 9.30
N ASN A 30 9.67 -8.06 9.51
CA ASN A 30 9.02 -9.17 10.24
C ASN A 30 7.82 -9.77 9.51
N TYR A 31 7.53 -9.31 8.29
CA TYR A 31 6.37 -9.71 7.49
C TYR A 31 5.05 -9.56 8.26
N CYS A 32 4.97 -8.54 9.12
CA CYS A 32 3.77 -8.19 9.91
C CYS A 32 3.14 -6.89 9.45
N LYS A 33 1.99 -6.54 10.04
CA LYS A 33 1.53 -5.15 10.08
C LYS A 33 2.63 -4.24 10.66
N ILE A 34 2.80 -3.06 10.09
CA ILE A 34 3.68 -2.03 10.67
C ILE A 34 3.17 -1.66 12.07
N TYR A 35 4.04 -1.77 13.08
CA TYR A 35 3.72 -1.35 14.44
C TYR A 35 3.54 0.17 14.53
N CYS A 36 2.54 0.62 15.30
CA CYS A 36 2.37 2.03 15.64
C CYS A 36 2.16 2.22 17.16
N PRO A 37 2.93 3.11 17.81
CA PRO A 37 2.65 3.56 19.17
C PRO A 37 1.52 4.60 19.21
N ASP A 38 1.38 5.41 18.16
CA ASP A 38 0.41 6.49 18.00
C ASP A 38 0.12 6.79 16.51
N GLU A 39 -0.85 7.66 16.25
CA GLU A 39 -1.24 8.06 14.89
C GLU A 39 -0.15 8.80 14.11
N LYS A 40 0.69 9.60 14.78
CA LYS A 40 1.75 10.39 14.12
C LYS A 40 2.78 9.45 13.49
N VAL A 41 3.18 8.41 14.22
CA VAL A 41 4.07 7.36 13.70
C VAL A 41 3.40 6.56 12.58
N CYS A 42 2.09 6.30 12.68
CA CYS A 42 1.37 5.60 11.62
C CYS A 42 1.31 6.43 10.32
N LYS A 43 0.87 7.69 10.38
CA LYS A 43 0.85 8.62 9.23
C LYS A 43 2.22 8.75 8.57
N TRP A 44 3.28 8.86 9.39
CA TRP A 44 4.65 8.87 8.87
C TRP A 44 5.00 7.56 8.14
N SER A 45 4.64 6.41 8.72
CA SER A 45 4.89 5.09 8.13
C SER A 45 4.11 4.88 6.84
N CYS A 46 2.84 5.27 6.77
CA CYS A 46 2.04 5.19 5.55
C CYS A 46 2.70 5.99 4.43
N LYS A 47 3.10 7.24 4.71
CA LYS A 47 3.74 8.10 3.72
C LYS A 47 5.10 7.58 3.25
N HIS A 48 5.97 7.14 4.17
CA HIS A 48 7.38 6.87 3.86
C HIS A 48 7.70 5.38 3.64
N ARG A 49 6.87 4.45 4.13
CA ARG A 49 7.08 3.00 3.97
C ARG A 49 6.11 2.36 2.99
N ALA A 50 4.89 2.86 2.91
CA ALA A 50 3.84 2.34 2.03
C ALA A 50 3.52 3.28 0.84
N GLY A 51 4.19 4.44 0.75
CA GLY A 51 3.97 5.38 -0.36
C GLY A 51 2.56 5.98 -0.41
N ALA A 52 1.88 6.09 0.73
CA ALA A 52 0.54 6.67 0.82
C ALA A 52 0.53 8.12 0.32
N THR A 53 -0.20 8.39 -0.76
CA THR A 53 -0.19 9.71 -1.43
C THR A 53 -0.92 10.77 -0.61
N ASN A 54 -1.96 10.37 0.13
CA ASN A 54 -2.76 11.24 0.98
C ASN A 54 -2.18 11.42 2.40
N GLY A 55 -1.12 10.67 2.76
CA GLY A 55 -0.47 10.70 4.08
C GLY A 55 -1.38 10.32 5.26
N LYS A 56 -2.54 9.74 5.01
CA LYS A 56 -3.47 9.28 6.05
C LYS A 56 -3.09 7.90 6.56
N GLY A 57 -3.37 7.68 7.84
CA GLY A 57 -3.23 6.38 8.47
C GLY A 57 -3.72 6.41 9.90
N ASP A 58 -4.29 5.29 10.31
CA ASP A 58 -4.91 5.10 11.62
C ASP A 58 -4.21 3.99 12.38
N CYS A 59 -3.91 4.25 13.66
CA CYS A 59 -3.28 3.26 14.52
C CYS A 59 -4.32 2.40 15.23
N ILE A 60 -4.58 1.20 14.70
CA ILE A 60 -5.64 0.29 15.16
C ILE A 60 -5.01 -0.94 15.81
N ASN A 61 -5.27 -1.19 17.09
CA ASN A 61 -4.72 -2.35 17.84
C ASN A 61 -3.19 -2.50 17.67
N LYS A 62 -2.44 -1.39 17.72
CA LYS A 62 -0.99 -1.30 17.48
C LYS A 62 -0.52 -1.64 16.05
N GLY A 63 -1.43 -1.86 15.11
CA GLY A 63 -1.13 -1.99 13.68
C GLY A 63 -1.49 -0.71 12.93
N CYS A 64 -0.62 -0.29 12.02
CA CYS A 64 -0.84 0.90 11.21
C CYS A 64 -1.65 0.57 9.96
N TYR A 65 -2.88 1.08 9.88
CA TYR A 65 -3.73 1.02 8.70
C TYR A 65 -3.48 2.26 7.85
N CYS A 66 -3.22 2.07 6.56
CA CYS A 66 -2.86 3.13 5.62
C CYS A 66 -3.90 3.22 4.52
N TYR A 67 -4.13 4.45 4.07
CA TYR A 67 -5.04 4.74 2.97
C TYR A 67 -4.25 5.14 1.73
N ASP A 68 -4.75 4.79 0.54
CA ASP A 68 -4.21 5.24 -0.74
C ASP A 68 -2.71 4.93 -0.88
N VAL A 69 -2.33 3.69 -0.53
CA VAL A 69 -0.93 3.25 -0.59
C VAL A 69 -0.48 3.04 -2.03
N ALA A 70 0.82 3.14 -2.25
CA ALA A 70 1.39 2.98 -3.58
C ALA A 70 1.03 1.63 -4.20
N PRO A 71 0.77 1.57 -5.50
CA PRO A 71 0.52 0.32 -6.21
C PRO A 71 1.67 -0.68 -5.99
N GLY A 72 1.34 -1.96 -5.82
CA GLY A 72 2.33 -3.01 -5.53
C GLY A 72 2.83 -3.07 -4.08
N THR A 73 2.30 -2.25 -3.17
CA THR A 73 2.57 -2.39 -1.74
C THR A 73 2.04 -3.73 -1.23
N GLU A 74 2.93 -4.55 -0.66
CA GLU A 74 2.52 -5.80 -0.02
C GLU A 74 1.65 -5.54 1.20
N MET A 75 0.49 -6.20 1.27
CA MET A 75 -0.46 -6.07 2.36
C MET A 75 -0.40 -7.27 3.29
N TYR A 76 -0.66 -7.03 4.58
CA TYR A 76 -0.75 -8.08 5.58
C TYR A 76 -1.95 -9.01 5.28
N PRO A 77 -1.74 -10.33 5.09
CA PRO A 77 -2.77 -11.26 4.61
C PRO A 77 -3.78 -11.69 5.69
N GLY A 78 -3.80 -11.04 6.85
CA GLY A 78 -4.75 -11.32 7.92
C GLY A 78 -4.42 -12.50 8.84
N ARG A 79 -3.42 -13.33 8.49
CA ARG A 79 -3.01 -14.50 9.30
C ARG A 79 -1.57 -14.39 9.80
N LEU A 80 -1.38 -14.83 11.04
CA LEU A 80 -0.08 -15.21 11.60
C LEU A 80 0.40 -16.52 10.91
N PRO A 81 1.70 -16.86 10.89
CA PRO A 81 2.79 -16.22 11.62
C PRO A 81 3.33 -14.99 10.89
N CYS A 82 3.21 -13.88 11.59
CA CYS A 82 4.25 -12.87 11.62
C CYS A 82 5.59 -13.53 11.95
N ASN A 83 6.71 -13.09 11.38
CA ASN A 83 8.03 -13.45 11.87
C ASN A 83 8.53 -12.34 12.82
N PRO A 84 8.16 -12.31 14.12
CA PRO A 84 8.48 -11.20 15.02
C PRO A 84 9.97 -11.03 15.38
N TYR A 85 10.86 -11.77 14.73
CA TYR A 85 12.30 -11.87 14.99
C TYR A 85 13.10 -11.44 13.77
#